data_AF-A0A9D7SH49-F1
#
_entry.id   AF-A0A9D7SH49-F1
#
_cell.length_a   1.000
_cell.length_b   1.000
_cell.length_c   1.000
_cell.angle_alpha   90.00
_cell.angle_beta   90.00
_cell.angle_gamma   90.00
#
_symmetry.space_group_name_H-M   'P 1'
#
loop_
_entity.id
_entity.type
_entity.pdbx_description
1 polymer ?
#
loop_
_entity_poly.entity_id
_entity_poly.type
_entity_poly.pdbx_seq_one_letter_code
_entity_poly.pdbx_strand_id
1 'polypeptide(L)'
;MTPLERWCLHLAALLTGGTGLMDGLLRWFGQRAGEFGPEVHPWLGPAQHLHVLVAPVLVFCLGVMVRGHLWPKVRQGREGRRTGLGAALLIAPMVLSGYTIQVVTLPAWRQGMAWVHGISAGAFLLAYFGHLAHRGLGQGALSGGAHRHPAADSSKFEPLAHPICPVPPAGHEDRRQRMTRPPVHDLD
;
A
#
# COMPACT_ATOMS: atom_id res chain seq x y z
N MET A 1 1.99 8.17 -2.70
CA MET A 1 1.70 7.73 -1.32
C MET A 1 2.58 8.47 -0.36
N THR A 2 1.96 9.08 0.64
CA THR A 2 2.66 9.76 1.75
C THR A 2 3.30 8.73 2.69
N PRO A 3 4.24 9.14 3.57
CA PRO A 3 4.81 8.25 4.59
C PRO A 3 3.74 7.68 5.55
N LEU A 4 2.76 8.50 5.93
CA LEU A 4 1.67 8.09 6.80
C LEU A 4 0.80 7.01 6.16
N GLU A 5 0.34 7.22 4.92
CA GLU A 5 -0.47 6.23 4.17
C GLU A 5 0.23 4.87 4.07
N ARG A 6 1.55 4.90 3.89
CA ARG A 6 2.39 3.70 3.84
C ARG A 6 2.42 2.98 5.19
N TRP A 7 2.68 3.71 6.28
CA TRP A 7 2.65 3.16 7.62
C TRP A 7 1.28 2.57 7.99
N CYS A 8 0.20 3.30 7.69
CA CYS A 8 -1.16 2.81 7.90
C CYS A 8 -1.41 1.51 7.12
N LEU A 9 -0.99 1.44 5.84
CA LEU A 9 -1.13 0.21 5.04
C LEU A 9 -0.37 -0.96 5.66
N HIS A 10 0.89 -0.76 6.10
CA HIS A 10 1.68 -1.81 6.73
C HIS A 10 1.07 -2.30 8.04
N LEU A 11 0.65 -1.38 8.91
CA LEU A 11 0.01 -1.72 10.18
C LEU A 11 -1.32 -2.44 9.96
N ALA A 12 -2.16 -1.94 9.05
CA ALA A 12 -3.43 -2.59 8.73
C ALA A 12 -3.23 -3.99 8.13
N ALA A 13 -2.23 -4.17 7.26
CA ALA A 13 -1.89 -5.47 6.69
C ALA A 13 -1.38 -6.45 7.75
N LEU A 14 -0.51 -5.98 8.66
CA LEU A 14 0.03 -6.79 9.75
C LEU A 14 -1.07 -7.21 10.73
N LEU A 15 -1.93 -6.29 11.16
CA LEU A 15 -3.01 -6.58 12.11
C LEU A 15 -4.07 -7.49 11.49
N THR A 16 -4.51 -7.20 10.27
CA THR A 16 -5.52 -8.03 9.58
C THR A 16 -4.98 -9.41 9.25
N GLY A 17 -3.75 -9.48 8.73
CA GLY A 17 -3.09 -10.74 8.43
C GLY A 17 -2.81 -11.56 9.70
N GLY A 18 -2.35 -10.93 10.78
CA GLY A 18 -2.08 -11.59 12.06
C GLY A 18 -3.35 -12.13 12.72
N THR A 19 -4.42 -11.34 12.77
CA THR A 19 -5.71 -11.78 13.33
C THR A 19 -6.37 -12.87 12.48
N GLY A 20 -6.27 -12.77 11.14
CA GLY A 20 -6.81 -13.79 10.24
C GLY A 20 -6.03 -15.11 10.29
N LEU A 21 -4.69 -15.03 10.36
CA LEU A 21 -3.85 -16.20 10.56
C LEU A 21 -4.12 -16.87 11.91
N MET A 22 -4.28 -16.07 12.97
CA MET A 22 -4.66 -16.58 14.29
C MET A 22 -6.03 -17.28 14.25
N ASP A 23 -7.06 -16.66 13.65
CA ASP A 23 -8.38 -17.31 13.50
C ASP A 23 -8.26 -18.65 12.77
N GLY A 24 -7.56 -18.69 11.63
CA GLY A 24 -7.34 -19.92 10.87
C GLY A 24 -6.61 -20.99 11.69
N LEU A 25 -5.49 -20.64 12.32
CA LEU A 25 -4.74 -21.59 13.13
C LEU A 25 -5.59 -22.15 14.28
N LEU A 26 -6.36 -21.31 14.96
CA LEU A 26 -7.24 -21.73 16.05
C LEU A 26 -8.38 -22.63 15.54
N ARG A 27 -8.91 -22.35 14.36
CA ARG A 27 -10.04 -23.08 13.77
C ARG A 27 -9.66 -24.47 13.29
N TRP A 28 -8.45 -24.64 12.74
CA TRP A 28 -7.97 -25.93 12.21
C TRP A 28 -7.11 -26.74 13.19
N PHE A 29 -6.36 -26.07 14.07
CA PHE A 29 -5.40 -26.73 14.97
C PHE A 29 -5.65 -26.45 16.45
N GLY A 30 -6.56 -25.55 16.80
CA GLY A 30 -6.79 -25.10 18.17
C GLY A 30 -7.84 -25.91 18.95
N GLN A 31 -8.33 -27.03 18.44
CA GLN A 31 -9.27 -27.89 19.17
C GLN A 31 -8.64 -28.43 20.45
N ARG A 32 -9.43 -28.50 21.52
CA ARG A 32 -9.01 -29.00 22.83
C ARG A 32 -9.93 -30.13 23.28
N ALA A 33 -9.39 -31.07 24.04
CA ALA A 33 -10.21 -32.07 24.72
C ALA A 33 -10.95 -31.38 25.88
N GLY A 34 -12.27 -31.30 25.78
CA GLY A 34 -13.16 -30.83 26.83
C GLY A 34 -13.81 -31.97 27.59
N GLU A 35 -14.48 -31.63 28.69
CA GLU A 35 -15.19 -32.59 29.55
C GLU A 35 -16.32 -33.32 28.80
N PHE A 36 -16.91 -32.66 27.80
CA PHE A 36 -18.06 -33.16 27.03
C PHE A 36 -17.73 -33.47 25.56
N GLY A 37 -16.44 -33.51 25.20
CA GLY A 37 -15.98 -33.76 23.85
C GLY A 37 -15.06 -32.65 23.31
N PRO A 38 -14.80 -32.61 21.99
CA PRO A 38 -13.94 -31.59 21.40
C PRO A 38 -14.52 -30.19 21.56
N GLU A 39 -13.77 -29.31 22.20
CA GLU A 39 -14.12 -27.90 22.42
C GLU A 39 -13.27 -26.97 21.55
N VAL A 40 -13.83 -25.81 21.22
CA VAL A 40 -13.12 -24.77 20.47
C VAL A 40 -12.17 -24.00 21.39
N HIS A 41 -11.10 -23.45 20.81
CA HIS A 41 -10.18 -22.61 21.55
C HIS A 41 -10.88 -21.32 22.07
N PRO A 42 -10.69 -20.90 23.34
CA PRO A 42 -11.32 -19.69 23.88
C PRO A 42 -11.02 -18.41 23.10
N TRP A 43 -9.84 -18.36 22.45
CA TRP A 43 -9.42 -17.24 21.61
C TRP A 43 -10.04 -17.21 20.21
N LEU A 44 -10.79 -18.24 19.78
CA LEU A 44 -11.38 -18.28 18.44
C LEU A 44 -12.35 -17.12 18.21
N GLY A 45 -13.27 -16.88 19.16
CA GLY A 45 -14.21 -15.75 19.11
C GLY A 45 -13.52 -14.39 19.08
N PRO A 46 -12.62 -14.08 20.04
CA PRO A 46 -11.82 -12.86 20.02
C PRO A 46 -11.00 -12.65 18.73
N ALA A 47 -10.34 -13.70 18.22
CA ALA A 47 -9.58 -13.62 16.97
C ALA A 47 -10.47 -13.21 15.79
N GLN A 48 -11.64 -13.85 15.68
CA GLN A 48 -12.62 -13.54 14.64
C GLN A 48 -13.14 -12.10 14.74
N HIS A 49 -13.51 -11.64 15.94
CA HIS A 49 -13.99 -10.28 16.16
C HIS A 49 -12.93 -9.23 15.82
N LEU A 50 -11.69 -9.44 16.26
CA LEU A 50 -10.58 -8.56 15.93
C LEU A 50 -10.37 -8.50 14.43
N HIS A 51 -10.38 -9.64 13.74
CA HIS A 51 -10.21 -9.70 12.29
C HIS A 51 -11.29 -8.90 11.54
N VAL A 52 -12.56 -9.11 11.90
CA VAL A 52 -13.69 -8.37 11.29
C VAL A 52 -13.62 -6.87 11.59
N LEU A 53 -13.09 -6.47 12.75
CA LEU A 53 -12.92 -5.07 13.12
C LEU A 53 -11.80 -4.37 12.32
N VAL A 54 -10.65 -5.03 12.14
CA VAL A 54 -9.49 -4.42 11.48
C VAL A 54 -9.53 -4.54 9.96
N ALA A 55 -10.21 -5.53 9.41
CA ALA A 55 -10.28 -5.76 7.97
C ALA A 55 -10.79 -4.55 7.15
N PRO A 56 -11.86 -3.82 7.56
CA PRO A 56 -12.30 -2.61 6.87
C PRO A 56 -11.21 -1.53 6.78
N VAL A 57 -10.37 -1.40 7.81
CA VAL A 57 -9.24 -0.45 7.81
C VAL A 57 -8.22 -0.83 6.74
N LEU A 58 -7.91 -2.13 6.59
CA LEU A 58 -7.05 -2.61 5.51
C LEU A 58 -7.68 -2.37 4.13
N VAL A 59 -8.97 -2.67 3.95
CA VAL A 59 -9.67 -2.41 2.67
C VAL A 59 -9.59 -0.94 2.29
N PHE A 60 -9.80 -0.03 3.24
CA PHE A 60 -9.65 1.40 3.01
C PHE A 60 -8.22 1.78 2.59
N CYS A 61 -7.21 1.30 3.33
CA CYS A 61 -5.80 1.55 3.00
C CYS A 61 -5.41 0.99 1.62
N LEU A 62 -5.95 -0.17 1.25
CA LEU A 62 -5.78 -0.76 -0.08
C LEU A 62 -6.42 0.13 -1.15
N GLY A 63 -7.60 0.71 -0.90
CA GLY A 63 -8.23 1.67 -1.81
C GLY A 63 -7.36 2.91 -2.04
N VAL A 64 -6.79 3.49 -0.98
CA VAL A 64 -5.85 4.63 -1.07
C VAL A 64 -4.60 4.24 -1.84
N MET A 65 -4.02 3.07 -1.56
CA MET A 65 -2.86 2.53 -2.27
C MET A 65 -3.16 2.29 -3.75
N VAL A 66 -4.32 1.73 -4.08
CA VAL A 66 -4.72 1.48 -5.46
C VAL A 66 -4.80 2.79 -6.23
N ARG A 67 -5.45 3.82 -5.67
CA ARG A 67 -5.57 5.15 -6.29
C ARG A 67 -4.23 5.86 -6.42
N GLY A 68 -3.42 5.88 -5.35
CA GLY A 68 -2.22 6.72 -5.25
C GLY A 68 -0.92 6.05 -5.70
N HIS A 69 -0.90 4.73 -5.89
CA HIS A 69 0.31 3.97 -6.24
C HIS A 69 0.09 3.02 -7.42
N LEU A 70 -0.94 2.20 -7.38
CA LEU A 70 -1.15 1.17 -8.40
C LEU A 70 -1.66 1.76 -9.72
N TRP A 71 -2.69 2.61 -9.65
CA TRP A 71 -3.38 3.15 -10.82
C TRP A 71 -2.47 3.95 -11.77
N PRO A 72 -1.59 4.86 -11.28
CA PRO A 72 -0.64 5.55 -12.16
C PRO A 72 0.33 4.59 -12.85
N LYS A 73 0.79 3.55 -12.15
CA LYS A 73 1.71 2.54 -12.69
C LYS A 73 1.05 1.64 -13.75
N VAL A 74 -0.23 1.33 -13.58
CA VAL A 74 -0.99 0.61 -14.60
C VAL A 74 -1.13 1.44 -15.88
N ARG A 75 -1.31 2.77 -15.74
CA ARG A 75 -1.40 3.71 -16.86
C ARG A 75 -0.07 3.99 -17.57
N GLN A 76 1.06 3.97 -16.87
CA GLN A 76 2.37 4.39 -17.41
C GLN A 76 3.17 3.30 -18.15
N GLY A 77 2.77 2.01 -18.10
CA GLY A 77 3.45 0.96 -18.89
C GLY A 77 4.69 0.33 -18.24
N ARG A 78 5.47 -0.47 -19.00
CA ARG A 78 6.02 -1.81 -18.66
C ARG A 78 7.05 -1.97 -17.52
N GLU A 79 7.71 -0.94 -17.00
CA GLU A 79 8.80 -1.14 -16.02
C GLU A 79 8.26 -1.26 -14.57
N GLY A 80 8.42 -2.44 -13.94
CA GLY A 80 8.10 -2.66 -12.51
C GLY A 80 6.73 -3.25 -12.18
N ARG A 81 6.03 -3.80 -13.18
CA ARG A 81 4.63 -4.29 -13.10
C ARG A 81 4.43 -5.65 -12.44
N ARG A 82 5.34 -6.61 -12.62
CA ARG A 82 5.05 -8.04 -12.40
C ARG A 82 4.70 -8.40 -10.95
N THR A 83 5.44 -7.91 -9.96
CA THR A 83 5.20 -8.27 -8.55
C THR A 83 4.06 -7.49 -7.91
N GLY A 84 3.83 -6.23 -8.32
CA GLY A 84 2.76 -5.38 -7.75
C GLY A 84 1.36 -5.67 -8.31
N LEU A 85 1.26 -6.05 -9.59
CA LEU A 85 -0.02 -6.39 -10.22
C LEU A 85 -0.56 -7.74 -9.77
N GLY A 86 0.31 -8.73 -9.53
CA GLY A 86 -0.10 -10.02 -8.97
C GLY A 86 -0.78 -9.86 -7.61
N ALA A 87 -0.19 -9.05 -6.71
CA ALA A 87 -0.79 -8.73 -5.42
C ALA A 87 -2.13 -7.99 -5.57
N ALA A 88 -2.24 -7.06 -6.53
CA ALA A 88 -3.47 -6.32 -6.76
C ALA A 88 -4.64 -7.21 -7.22
N LEU A 89 -4.38 -8.21 -8.05
CA LEU A 89 -5.40 -9.15 -8.52
C LEU A 89 -5.96 -10.02 -7.40
N LEU A 90 -5.18 -10.25 -6.33
CA LEU A 90 -5.61 -11.04 -5.17
C LEU A 90 -6.52 -10.26 -4.22
N ILE A 91 -6.56 -8.92 -4.29
CA ILE A 91 -7.41 -8.10 -3.43
C ILE A 91 -8.88 -8.42 -3.64
N ALA A 92 -9.33 -8.51 -4.90
CA ALA A 92 -10.74 -8.74 -5.22
C ALA A 92 -11.27 -10.07 -4.66
N PRO A 93 -10.69 -11.25 -4.97
CA PRO A 93 -11.17 -12.51 -4.40
C PRO A 93 -11.08 -12.53 -2.88
N MET A 94 -10.05 -11.93 -2.28
CA MET A 94 -9.91 -11.83 -0.82
C MET A 94 -11.04 -11.04 -0.18
N VAL A 95 -11.32 -9.83 -0.64
CA VAL A 95 -12.34 -8.95 -0.06
C VAL A 95 -13.75 -9.50 -0.31
N LEU A 96 -14.04 -9.92 -1.55
CA LEU A 96 -15.36 -10.40 -1.93
C LEU A 96 -15.73 -11.69 -1.18
N SER A 97 -14.79 -12.64 -1.05
CA SER A 97 -15.04 -13.86 -0.27
C SER A 97 -15.24 -13.57 1.21
N GLY A 98 -14.46 -12.64 1.79
CA GLY A 98 -14.61 -12.24 3.20
C GLY A 98 -15.99 -11.65 3.51
N TYR A 99 -16.51 -10.79 2.62
CA TYR A 99 -17.89 -10.30 2.71
C TYR A 99 -18.91 -11.42 2.51
N THR A 100 -18.68 -12.29 1.52
CA THR A 100 -19.61 -13.38 1.19
C THR A 100 -19.81 -14.33 2.37
N ILE A 101 -18.75 -14.66 3.13
CA ILE A 101 -18.83 -15.50 4.34
C ILE A 101 -19.86 -14.96 5.35
N GLN A 102 -20.00 -13.63 5.46
CA GLN A 102 -20.90 -12.99 6.41
C GLN A 102 -22.37 -13.09 6.02
N VAL A 103 -22.67 -13.14 4.71
CA VAL A 103 -24.04 -13.07 4.20
C VAL A 103 -24.61 -14.43 3.80
N VAL A 104 -23.77 -15.39 3.43
CA VAL A 104 -24.24 -16.72 2.99
C VAL A 104 -24.58 -17.60 4.19
N THR A 105 -25.73 -18.28 4.11
CA THR A 105 -26.26 -19.14 5.19
C THR A 105 -26.00 -20.64 4.97
N LEU A 106 -25.72 -21.07 3.74
CA LEU A 106 -25.47 -22.48 3.45
C LEU A 106 -24.06 -22.89 3.93
N PRO A 107 -23.92 -23.99 4.70
CA PRO A 107 -22.62 -24.44 5.20
C PRO A 107 -21.59 -24.69 4.09
N ALA A 108 -22.01 -25.31 2.98
CA ALA A 108 -21.14 -25.58 1.84
C ALA A 108 -20.55 -24.29 1.23
N TRP A 109 -21.38 -23.24 1.08
CA TRP A 109 -20.94 -21.95 0.57
C TRP A 109 -20.02 -21.22 1.55
N ARG A 110 -20.32 -21.25 2.86
CA ARG A 110 -19.43 -20.68 3.88
C ARG A 110 -18.06 -21.34 3.86
N GLN A 111 -18.01 -22.66 3.78
CA GLN A 111 -16.75 -23.40 3.73
C GLN A 111 -15.96 -23.12 2.44
N GLY A 112 -16.63 -23.11 1.29
CA GLY A 112 -16.00 -22.78 0.02
C GLY A 112 -15.42 -21.36 0.02
N MET A 113 -16.17 -20.37 0.51
CA MET A 113 -15.71 -18.99 0.59
C MET A 113 -14.60 -18.81 1.64
N ALA A 114 -14.61 -19.58 2.75
CA ALA A 114 -13.51 -19.59 3.71
C ALA A 114 -12.20 -20.04 3.06
N TRP A 115 -12.23 -21.06 2.19
CA TRP A 115 -11.05 -21.48 1.42
C TRP A 115 -10.60 -20.43 0.42
N VAL A 116 -11.53 -19.86 -0.37
CA VAL A 116 -11.21 -18.78 -1.32
C VAL A 116 -10.57 -17.60 -0.59
N HIS A 117 -11.14 -17.19 0.54
CA HIS A 117 -10.64 -16.12 1.38
C HIS A 117 -9.24 -16.43 1.92
N GLY A 118 -9.07 -17.59 2.58
CA GLY A 118 -7.79 -18.00 3.17
C GLY A 118 -6.66 -18.12 2.15
N ILE A 119 -6.92 -18.75 1.00
CA ILE A 119 -5.90 -18.93 -0.06
C ILE A 119 -5.53 -17.58 -0.68
N SER A 120 -6.52 -16.76 -1.05
CA SER A 120 -6.26 -15.45 -1.65
C SER A 120 -5.58 -14.49 -0.67
N ALA A 121 -5.95 -14.50 0.61
CA ALA A 121 -5.32 -13.73 1.66
C ALA A 121 -3.87 -14.18 1.91
N GLY A 122 -3.63 -15.50 2.01
CA GLY A 122 -2.28 -16.06 2.17
C GLY A 122 -1.38 -15.69 0.99
N ALA A 123 -1.86 -15.89 -0.23
CA ALA A 123 -1.14 -15.50 -1.45
C ALA A 123 -0.88 -13.98 -1.51
N PHE A 124 -1.87 -13.16 -1.10
CA PHE A 124 -1.73 -11.71 -1.04
C PHE A 124 -0.63 -11.29 -0.06
N LEU A 125 -0.63 -11.84 1.16
CA LEU A 125 0.40 -11.53 2.17
C LEU A 125 1.79 -11.93 1.69
N LEU A 126 1.95 -13.13 1.12
CA LEU A 126 3.22 -13.57 0.56
C LEU A 126 3.71 -12.65 -0.56
N ALA A 127 2.83 -12.29 -1.50
CA ALA A 127 3.16 -11.36 -2.58
C ALA A 127 3.50 -9.96 -2.05
N TYR A 128 2.76 -9.47 -1.06
CA TYR A 128 2.93 -8.16 -0.46
C TYR A 128 4.26 -8.05 0.30
N PHE A 129 4.55 -9.00 1.18
CA PHE A 129 5.81 -9.01 1.93
C PHE A 129 7.01 -9.35 1.05
N GLY A 130 6.85 -10.26 0.07
CA GLY A 130 7.86 -10.49 -0.96
C GLY A 130 8.19 -9.21 -1.73
N HIS A 131 7.17 -8.46 -2.15
CA HIS A 131 7.35 -7.16 -2.81
C HIS A 131 8.11 -6.17 -1.92
N LEU A 132 7.79 -6.12 -0.62
CA LEU A 132 8.45 -5.24 0.33
C LEU A 132 9.93 -5.62 0.53
N ALA A 133 10.21 -6.91 0.71
CA ALA A 133 11.57 -7.43 0.89
C ALA A 133 12.47 -7.15 -0.33
N HIS A 134 11.95 -7.40 -1.55
CA HIS A 134 12.69 -7.10 -2.78
C HIS A 134 13.01 -5.61 -2.95
N ARG A 135 12.12 -4.72 -2.48
CA ARG A 135 12.34 -3.26 -2.51
C ARG A 135 13.36 -2.81 -1.45
N GLY A 136 13.36 -3.42 -0.27
CA GLY A 136 14.31 -3.11 0.81
C GLY A 136 15.75 -3.54 0.47
N LEU A 137 15.92 -4.74 -0.09
CA LEU A 137 17.24 -5.25 -0.49
C LEU A 137 17.90 -4.43 -1.61
N GLY A 138 17.10 -3.91 -2.55
CA GLY A 138 17.60 -3.08 -3.65
C GLY A 138 18.06 -1.67 -3.23
N GLN A 139 17.56 -1.15 -2.11
CA GLN A 139 17.94 0.19 -1.60
C GLN A 139 19.19 0.14 -0.70
N GLY A 140 19.38 -0.94 0.07
CA GLY A 140 20.58 -1.13 0.91
C GLY A 140 21.87 -1.25 0.08
N ALA A 141 21.80 -1.87 -1.10
CA ALA A 141 22.95 -2.01 -2.00
C ALA A 141 23.43 -0.68 -2.63
N LEU A 142 22.53 0.31 -2.80
CA LEU A 142 22.87 1.61 -3.37
C LEU A 142 23.28 2.64 -2.31
N SER A 143 22.82 2.49 -1.07
CA SER A 143 23.18 3.42 0.02
C SER A 143 24.52 3.08 0.69
N GLY A 144 25.04 1.85 0.54
CA GLY A 144 26.33 1.43 1.09
C GLY A 144 27.57 1.91 0.33
N GLY A 145 27.41 2.54 -0.84
CA GLY A 145 28.52 3.00 -1.69
C GLY A 145 28.87 4.50 -1.57
N ALA A 146 28.08 5.29 -0.83
CA ALA A 146 28.13 6.76 -0.86
C ALA A 146 28.85 7.41 0.34
N HIS A 147 29.72 6.69 1.04
CA HIS A 147 30.71 7.27 1.98
C HIS A 147 32.13 7.07 1.43
N ARG A 148 32.45 7.71 0.30
CA ARG A 148 33.84 8.08 0.02
C ARG A 148 34.02 9.54 0.40
N HIS A 149 34.75 9.75 1.49
CA HIS A 149 35.34 11.03 1.87
C HIS A 149 36.06 11.64 0.65
N PRO A 150 35.75 12.87 0.22
CA PRO A 150 36.69 13.62 -0.59
C PRO A 150 37.85 14.01 0.33
N ALA A 151 39.02 13.41 0.12
CA ALA A 151 40.25 13.96 0.64
C ALA A 151 40.43 15.33 -0.01
N ALA A 152 40.36 16.38 0.81
CA ALA A 152 40.58 17.75 0.41
C ALA A 152 42.02 17.91 -0.09
N ASP A 153 42.16 18.26 -1.38
CA ASP A 153 43.39 18.84 -1.92
C ASP A 153 43.43 20.30 -1.50
N SER A 154 44.23 20.58 -0.47
CA SER A 154 44.43 21.90 0.13
C SER A 154 45.59 22.67 -0.51
N SER A 155 45.75 22.61 -1.84
CA SER A 155 46.85 23.31 -2.53
C SER A 155 46.38 24.12 -3.73
N LYS A 156 45.99 25.38 -3.47
CA LYS A 156 46.10 26.62 -4.28
C LYS A 156 45.18 27.69 -3.65
N PHE A 157 45.71 28.68 -2.91
CA PHE A 157 46.11 30.02 -3.41
C PHE A 157 45.10 30.57 -4.45
N GLU A 158 44.42 31.71 -4.31
CA GLU A 158 44.80 33.00 -3.74
C GLU A 158 43.54 33.93 -3.75
N PRO A 159 43.45 35.00 -2.93
CA PRO A 159 42.25 35.82 -2.80
C PRO A 159 42.28 37.01 -3.76
N LEU A 160 41.22 37.21 -4.56
CA LEU A 160 41.00 38.48 -5.26
C LEU A 160 39.57 38.98 -5.11
N ALA A 161 39.49 40.26 -4.78
CA ALA A 161 38.32 41.03 -4.46
C ALA A 161 37.36 41.26 -5.65
N HIS A 162 36.07 41.37 -5.32
CA HIS A 162 34.99 42.22 -5.86
C HIS A 162 35.22 43.02 -7.17
N PRO A 163 34.20 43.19 -8.04
CA PRO A 163 32.97 43.86 -7.63
C PRO A 163 31.64 43.37 -8.21
N ILE A 164 30.63 43.76 -7.45
CA ILE A 164 29.21 43.85 -7.76
C ILE A 164 29.00 44.62 -9.08
N CYS A 165 28.18 44.10 -9.98
CA CYS A 165 27.58 44.86 -11.07
C CYS A 165 26.05 44.65 -11.10
N PRO A 166 25.29 45.64 -11.60
CA PRO A 166 24.00 46.00 -11.04
C PRO A 166 22.81 45.35 -11.74
N VAL A 167 21.72 45.25 -10.99
CA VAL A 167 20.36 44.95 -11.46
C VAL A 167 19.88 46.09 -12.39
N PRO A 168 19.44 45.80 -13.63
CA PRO A 168 18.76 46.80 -14.45
C PRO A 168 17.29 47.00 -13.99
N PRO A 169 16.75 48.22 -14.11
CA PRO A 169 15.46 48.60 -13.55
C PRO A 169 14.26 48.03 -14.30
N ALA A 170 13.19 47.79 -13.53
CA ALA A 170 11.85 47.49 -14.01
C ALA A 170 11.35 48.62 -14.93
N GLY A 171 10.94 48.25 -16.14
CA GLY A 171 10.42 49.18 -17.14
C GLY A 171 9.21 48.61 -17.87
N HIS A 172 8.10 49.33 -17.69
CA HIS A 172 6.93 49.44 -18.56
C HIS A 172 5.85 48.35 -18.51
N GLU A 173 4.80 48.70 -17.76
CA GLU A 173 3.40 48.37 -18.05
C GLU A 173 3.09 48.51 -19.54
N ASP A 174 2.55 47.46 -20.18
CA ASP A 174 1.62 47.66 -21.29
C ASP A 174 0.29 46.96 -21.01
N ARG A 175 -0.61 47.80 -20.51
CA ARG A 175 -2.04 47.60 -20.41
C ARG A 175 -2.63 47.70 -21.82
N ARG A 176 -2.95 46.58 -22.47
CA ARG A 176 -3.96 46.49 -23.55
C ARG A 176 -4.43 45.04 -23.70
N GLN A 177 -5.63 44.73 -23.21
CA GLN A 177 -6.84 44.59 -24.04
C GLN A 177 -6.83 43.41 -25.03
N ARG A 178 -7.44 42.30 -24.60
CA ARG A 178 -8.28 41.36 -25.38
C ARG A 178 -8.99 40.51 -24.32
N MET A 179 -10.24 40.72 -23.90
CA MET A 179 -11.47 40.86 -24.68
C MET A 179 -11.51 39.89 -25.86
N THR A 180 -12.05 38.69 -25.62
CA THR A 180 -13.20 38.11 -26.32
C THR A 180 -13.50 36.69 -25.78
N ARG A 181 -14.60 36.56 -25.01
CA ARG A 181 -15.45 35.34 -24.99
C ARG A 181 -16.19 35.30 -26.34
N PRO A 182 -16.51 34.12 -26.91
CA PRO A 182 -17.82 33.45 -26.68
C PRO A 182 -17.78 31.91 -26.92
N PRO A 183 -18.91 31.20 -27.12
CA PRO A 183 -20.11 31.10 -26.31
C PRO A 183 -20.36 29.64 -25.80
N VAL A 184 -21.36 29.55 -24.93
CA VAL A 184 -22.05 28.34 -24.47
C VAL A 184 -22.74 27.65 -25.65
N HIS A 185 -22.58 26.33 -25.77
CA HIS A 185 -23.48 25.48 -26.54
C HIS A 185 -24.30 24.64 -25.55
N ASP A 186 -25.54 25.06 -25.34
CA ASP A 186 -26.62 24.18 -24.95
C ASP A 186 -27.16 23.54 -26.24
N LEU A 187 -27.18 22.21 -26.32
CA LEU A 187 -28.07 21.45 -27.19
C LEU A 187 -28.41 20.12 -26.50
N ASP A 188 -29.70 20.02 -26.17
CA ASP A 188 -30.58 18.85 -25.98
C ASP A 188 -30.28 17.78 -24.92
#